data_AF-A0A918CUZ0-F1
#
_entry.id   AF-A0A918CUZ0-F1
#
_cell.length_a   1.000
_cell.length_b   1.000
_cell.length_c   1.000
_cell.angle_alpha   90.00
_cell.angle_beta   90.00
_cell.angle_gamma   90.00
#
_symmetry.space_group_name_H-M   'P 1'
#
loop_
_entity.id
_entity.type
_entity.pdbx_description
1 polymer ?
#
loop_
_entity_poly.entity_id
_entity_poly.type
_entity_poly.pdbx_seq_one_letter_code
_entity_poly.pdbx_strand_id
1 'polypeptide(L)'
;MLRERLGLPGSKNACEQGECGSCTVRLDGVPVCACLVAAGQAEGREVVTVEGLADYARERSCATTACGTSLDAAKGWQAKPASDSRAAEGTELSPIQQAFIDAGAVQCGFCTPGLLVAADEMLERNPNPSDADIREALSGNLCRCTGYEKIMDAVRLAAARQGEAV
;
A
#
# COMPACT_ATOMS: atom_id res chain seq x y z
N MET A 1 15.65 8.74 0.02
CA MET A 1 14.91 10.02 -0.01
C MET A 1 13.62 9.91 0.80
N LEU A 2 12.69 9.01 0.45
CA LEU A 2 11.46 8.72 1.21
C LEU A 2 11.70 8.61 2.73
N ARG A 3 12.61 7.73 3.13
CA ARG A 3 12.93 7.44 4.54
C ARG A 3 13.59 8.63 5.26
N GLU A 4 14.75 9.05 4.76
CA GLU A 4 15.62 10.00 5.47
C GLU A 4 15.24 11.48 5.30
N ARG A 5 14.66 11.85 4.15
CA ARG A 5 14.35 13.26 3.83
C ARG A 5 12.87 13.59 3.97
N LEU A 6 11.98 12.65 3.63
CA LEU A 6 10.53 12.85 3.75
C LEU A 6 9.92 12.25 5.02
N GLY A 7 10.69 11.47 5.79
CA GLY A 7 10.19 10.86 7.02
C GLY A 7 9.12 9.79 6.77
N LEU A 8 9.14 9.13 5.61
CA LEU A 8 8.25 8.03 5.23
C LEU A 8 9.02 6.69 5.28
N PRO A 9 9.13 6.05 6.46
CA PRO A 9 9.99 4.89 6.68
C PRO A 9 9.36 3.56 6.24
N GLY A 10 8.13 3.55 5.74
CA GLY A 10 7.35 2.39 5.36
C GLY A 10 8.01 1.58 4.26
N SER A 11 8.45 2.23 3.19
CA SER A 11 9.30 1.59 2.17
C SER A 11 10.65 1.18 2.78
N LYS A 12 10.96 -0.12 2.77
CA LYS A 12 12.13 -0.69 3.47
C LYS A 12 13.29 -0.92 2.51
N ASN A 13 14.46 -0.39 2.89
CA ASN A 13 15.73 -0.71 2.25
C ASN A 13 16.25 -2.04 2.79
N ALA A 14 16.20 -3.09 1.97
CA ALA A 14 16.56 -4.44 2.37
C ALA A 14 17.70 -5.00 1.52
N CYS A 15 17.40 -5.45 0.28
CA CYS A 15 18.44 -5.89 -0.65
C CYS A 15 19.03 -4.73 -1.46
N GLU A 16 18.25 -3.68 -1.70
CA GLU A 16 18.62 -2.52 -2.54
C GLU A 16 18.94 -2.87 -4.01
N GLN A 17 18.57 -4.07 -4.47
CA GLN A 17 18.77 -4.55 -5.85
C GLN A 17 17.45 -4.82 -6.60
N GLY A 18 16.31 -4.49 -6.01
CA GLY A 18 14.98 -4.71 -6.60
C GLY A 18 14.45 -6.14 -6.53
N GLU A 19 15.11 -7.03 -5.79
CA GLU A 19 14.74 -8.46 -5.74
C GLU A 19 13.67 -8.79 -4.68
N CYS A 20 13.69 -8.11 -3.54
CA CYS A 20 12.88 -8.52 -2.38
C CYS A 20 11.51 -7.85 -2.28
N GLY A 21 11.26 -6.78 -3.03
CA GLY A 21 9.98 -6.04 -3.02
C GLY A 21 9.64 -5.27 -1.74
N SER A 22 10.44 -5.31 -0.67
CA SER A 22 10.12 -4.59 0.59
C SER A 22 10.07 -3.07 0.44
N CYS A 23 10.63 -2.54 -0.65
CA CYS A 23 10.64 -1.12 -1.00
C CYS A 23 9.54 -0.73 -1.99
N THR A 24 8.61 -1.63 -2.33
CA THR A 24 7.57 -1.38 -3.34
C THR A 24 6.71 -0.17 -2.94
N VAL A 25 6.57 0.75 -3.89
CA VAL A 25 5.71 1.94 -3.85
C VAL A 25 4.94 2.02 -5.15
N ARG A 26 3.86 2.80 -5.22
CA ARG A 26 3.23 3.13 -6.50
C ARG A 26 3.86 4.40 -7.05
N LEU A 27 4.24 4.39 -8.31
CA LEU A 27 4.71 5.54 -9.07
C LEU A 27 3.75 5.73 -10.26
N ASP A 28 2.95 6.79 -10.22
CA ASP A 28 1.81 7.02 -11.13
C ASP A 28 0.89 5.79 -11.22
N GLY A 29 0.49 5.27 -10.05
CA GLY A 29 -0.37 4.10 -9.95
C GLY A 29 0.32 2.76 -10.19
N VAL A 30 1.55 2.70 -10.73
CA VAL A 30 2.25 1.43 -11.04
C VAL A 30 3.20 1.01 -9.91
N PRO A 31 3.18 -0.26 -9.44
CA PRO A 31 4.11 -0.73 -8.42
C PRO A 31 5.56 -0.78 -8.96
N VAL A 32 6.49 -0.14 -8.25
CA VAL A 32 7.92 -0.12 -8.59
C VAL A 32 8.78 -0.31 -7.35
N CYS A 33 9.98 -0.87 -7.53
CA CYS A 33 10.99 -0.94 -6.46
C CYS A 33 11.61 0.44 -6.25
N ALA A 34 11.27 1.12 -5.14
CA ALA A 34 11.77 2.47 -4.85
C ALA A 34 13.30 2.55 -4.80
N CYS A 35 14.00 1.46 -4.45
CA CYS A 35 15.46 1.44 -4.42
C CYS A 35 16.12 1.56 -5.81
N LEU A 36 15.38 1.25 -6.89
CA LEU A 36 15.85 1.36 -8.26
C LEU A 36 15.39 2.64 -8.97
N VAL A 37 14.54 3.44 -8.32
CA VAL A 37 14.04 4.72 -8.86
C VAL A 37 14.91 5.85 -8.34
N ALA A 38 15.63 6.53 -9.23
CA ALA A 38 16.39 7.72 -8.85
C ALA A 38 15.43 8.85 -8.45
N ALA A 39 15.78 9.63 -7.43
CA ALA A 39 14.90 10.69 -6.93
C ALA A 39 14.45 11.68 -8.00
N GLY A 40 15.33 12.06 -8.93
CA GLY A 40 14.98 12.95 -10.06
C GLY A 40 13.99 12.35 -11.05
N GLN A 41 13.82 11.03 -11.09
CA GLN A 41 12.80 10.36 -11.94
C GLN A 41 11.40 10.39 -11.31
N ALA A 42 11.29 10.75 -10.03
CA ALA A 42 10.03 10.89 -9.31
C ALA A 42 9.56 12.35 -9.21
N GLU A 43 10.35 13.31 -9.70
CA GLU A 43 10.01 14.73 -9.65
C GLU A 43 8.71 15.01 -10.42
N GLY A 44 7.74 15.65 -9.76
CA GLY A 44 6.43 15.97 -10.34
C GLY A 44 5.52 14.76 -10.61
N ARG A 45 5.87 13.56 -10.13
CA ARG A 45 5.10 12.33 -10.30
C ARG A 45 4.40 11.94 -9.00
N GLU A 46 3.32 11.17 -9.11
CA GLU A 46 2.60 10.69 -7.94
C GLU A 46 3.36 9.51 -7.33
N VAL A 47 3.69 9.59 -6.04
CA VAL A 47 4.30 8.49 -5.29
C VAL A 47 3.42 8.13 -4.10
N VAL A 48 2.95 6.89 -4.05
CA VAL A 48 2.14 6.35 -2.95
C VAL A 48 2.94 5.29 -2.21
N THR A 49 3.20 5.54 -0.93
CA THR A 49 3.82 4.59 -0.01
C THR A 49 2.75 3.91 0.87
N VAL A 50 3.15 2.94 1.69
CA VAL A 50 2.22 2.24 2.60
C VAL A 50 1.52 3.20 3.58
N GLU A 51 2.19 4.29 3.95
CA GLU A 51 1.66 5.32 4.84
C GLU A 51 0.47 6.05 4.24
N GLY A 52 0.49 6.31 2.92
CA GLY A 52 -0.58 6.99 2.19
C GLY A 52 -1.59 6.04 1.53
N LEU A 53 -1.42 4.73 1.70
CA LEU A 53 -2.20 3.72 0.97
C LEU A 53 -3.71 3.77 1.29
N ALA A 54 -4.07 4.08 2.54
CA ALA A 54 -5.46 4.21 2.96
C ALA A 54 -6.16 5.40 2.30
N ASP A 55 -5.52 6.57 2.33
CA ASP A 55 -6.03 7.77 1.68
C ASP A 55 -6.15 7.57 0.17
N TYR A 56 -5.13 6.96 -0.44
CA TYR A 56 -5.14 6.63 -1.87
C TYR A 56 -6.30 5.71 -2.28
N ALA A 57 -6.52 4.63 -1.52
CA ALA A 57 -7.64 3.71 -1.78
C ALA A 57 -8.99 4.42 -1.65
N ARG A 58 -9.16 5.29 -0.65
CA ARG A 58 -10.39 6.07 -0.42
C ARG A 58 -10.66 7.07 -1.54
N GLU A 59 -9.65 7.84 -1.95
CA GLU A 59 -9.76 8.81 -3.06
C GLU A 59 -10.13 8.12 -4.38
N ARG A 60 -9.57 6.93 -4.62
CA ARG A 60 -9.91 6.11 -5.78
C ARG A 60 -11.34 5.56 -5.74
N SER A 61 -11.82 5.07 -4.60
CA SER A 61 -13.23 4.66 -4.41
C SER A 61 -14.21 5.84 -4.57
N CYS A 62 -13.78 7.06 -4.24
CA CYS A 62 -14.53 8.29 -4.46
C CYS A 62 -14.60 8.70 -5.94
N ALA A 63 -13.61 8.33 -6.76
CA ALA A 63 -13.64 8.58 -8.21
C ALA A 63 -14.68 7.69 -8.93
N THR A 64 -15.05 6.54 -8.35
CA THR A 64 -16.06 5.61 -8.89
C THR A 64 -17.46 5.80 -8.29
N THR A 65 -17.58 6.48 -7.14
CA THR A 65 -18.86 6.66 -6.42
C THR A 65 -18.89 8.06 -5.81
N ALA A 66 -19.88 8.87 -6.21
CA ALA A 66 -20.00 10.27 -5.84
C ALA A 66 -20.07 10.50 -4.31
N CYS A 67 -18.95 10.83 -3.69
CA CYS A 67 -18.92 11.48 -2.37
C CYS A 67 -17.64 12.31 -2.22
N GLY A 68 -17.61 13.46 -2.89
CA GLY A 68 -16.47 14.38 -2.82
C GLY A 68 -16.52 15.28 -1.58
N THR A 69 -15.37 15.43 -0.93
CA THR A 69 -15.06 16.60 -0.09
C THR A 69 -15.09 17.85 -0.97
N SER A 70 -15.92 18.83 -0.63
CA SER A 70 -16.03 20.07 -1.42
C SER A 70 -14.70 20.83 -1.51
N LEU A 71 -14.51 21.62 -2.57
CA LEU A 71 -13.37 22.54 -2.73
C LEU A 71 -13.15 23.45 -1.51
N ASP A 72 -14.20 23.73 -0.74
CA ASP A 72 -14.11 24.54 0.48
C ASP A 72 -13.60 23.73 1.68
N ALA A 73 -13.88 22.43 1.74
CA ALA A 73 -13.30 21.54 2.74
C ALA A 73 -11.84 21.17 2.43
N ALA A 74 -11.44 21.16 1.15
CA ALA A 74 -10.04 21.02 0.74
C ALA A 74 -9.16 22.22 1.13
N LYS A 75 -9.71 23.45 1.13
CA LYS A 75 -8.99 24.67 1.55
C LYS A 75 -8.59 24.67 3.04
N GLY A 76 -9.21 23.83 3.86
CA GLY A 76 -8.90 23.67 5.29
C GLY A 76 -7.87 22.57 5.58
N TRP A 77 -7.45 21.80 4.58
CA TRP A 77 -6.53 20.68 4.78
C TRP A 77 -5.12 21.20 5.02
N GLN A 78 -4.61 20.97 6.24
CA GLN A 78 -3.21 21.22 6.59
C GLN A 78 -2.48 19.88 6.63
N ALA A 79 -1.34 19.79 5.95
CA ALA A 79 -0.44 18.66 6.07
C ALA A 79 0.00 18.51 7.53
N LYS A 80 -0.21 17.34 8.12
CA LYS A 80 0.27 17.05 9.48
C LYS A 80 1.80 17.11 9.51
N PRO A 81 2.42 17.75 10.52
CA PRO A 81 3.86 17.80 10.64
C PRO A 81 4.44 16.39 10.86
N ALA A 82 5.61 16.13 10.28
CA ALA A 82 6.32 14.85 10.31
C ALA A 82 6.95 14.50 11.69
N SER A 83 6.36 14.94 12.80
CA SER A 83 6.92 14.75 14.15
C SER A 83 6.27 13.65 14.98
N ASP A 84 5.20 13.01 14.50
CA ASP A 84 4.52 11.97 15.26
C ASP A 84 4.82 10.58 14.69
N SER A 85 5.84 9.93 15.25
CA SER A 85 6.09 8.49 15.08
C SER A 85 5.09 7.60 15.82
N ARG A 86 3.95 8.17 16.27
CA ARG A 86 2.80 7.41 16.72
C ARG A 86 2.07 6.92 15.47
N ALA A 87 1.97 5.61 15.30
CA ALA A 87 0.91 5.03 14.47
C ALA A 87 -0.39 5.73 14.89
N ALA A 88 -0.97 6.50 13.97
CA ALA A 88 -2.03 7.43 14.29
C ALA A 88 -3.23 6.68 14.87
N GLU A 89 -3.50 6.88 16.17
CA GLU A 89 -4.82 6.59 16.74
C GLU A 89 -5.83 7.45 15.94
N GLY A 90 -6.61 6.80 15.08
CA GLY A 90 -7.64 7.43 14.25
C GLY A 90 -7.36 7.54 12.76
N THR A 91 -6.32 6.92 12.20
CA THR A 91 -6.22 6.76 10.73
C THR A 91 -6.96 5.50 10.30
N GLU A 92 -8.01 5.65 9.49
CA GLU A 92 -8.69 4.51 8.85
C GLU A 92 -7.70 3.76 7.96
N LEU A 93 -7.72 2.42 8.05
CA LEU A 93 -6.86 1.56 7.25
C LEU A 93 -7.51 1.25 5.91
N SER A 94 -6.69 1.04 4.87
CA SER A 94 -7.20 0.48 3.62
C SER A 94 -7.78 -0.93 3.85
N PRO A 95 -8.72 -1.40 3.01
CA PRO A 95 -9.28 -2.75 3.14
C PRO A 95 -8.21 -3.86 3.19
N ILE A 96 -7.14 -3.71 2.41
CA ILE A 96 -6.04 -4.67 2.39
C ILE A 96 -5.16 -4.58 3.65
N GLN A 97 -4.93 -3.39 4.20
CA GLN A 97 -4.23 -3.21 5.47
C GLN A 97 -4.98 -3.90 6.61
N GLN A 98 -6.30 -3.69 6.68
CA GLN A 98 -7.15 -4.33 7.69
C GLN A 98 -7.18 -5.86 7.51
N ALA A 99 -7.29 -6.35 6.27
CA ALA A 99 -7.31 -7.78 6.01
C ALA A 99 -5.99 -8.49 6.40
N PHE A 100 -4.83 -7.83 6.23
CA PHE A 100 -3.54 -8.36 6.70
C PHE A 100 -3.49 -8.53 8.22
N ILE A 101 -4.10 -7.60 8.96
CA ILE A 101 -4.22 -7.69 10.43
C ILE A 101 -5.14 -8.86 10.79
N ASP A 102 -6.34 -8.89 10.22
CA ASP A 102 -7.37 -9.86 10.59
C ASP A 102 -6.99 -11.30 10.23
N ALA A 103 -6.29 -11.51 9.12
CA ALA A 103 -5.82 -12.82 8.70
C ALA A 103 -4.54 -13.27 9.44
N GLY A 104 -3.91 -12.40 10.24
CA GLY A 104 -2.62 -12.69 10.88
C GLY A 104 -1.48 -12.82 9.85
N ALA A 105 -1.51 -12.04 8.78
CA ALA A 105 -0.54 -12.07 7.70
C ALA A 105 0.80 -11.37 8.04
N VAL A 106 0.97 -10.91 9.28
CA VAL A 106 2.11 -10.14 9.74
C VAL A 106 2.83 -10.87 10.88
N GLN A 107 4.11 -11.17 10.67
CA GLN A 107 5.01 -11.64 11.74
C GLN A 107 6.05 -10.55 12.06
N CYS A 108 7.24 -10.61 11.46
CA CYS A 108 8.26 -9.56 11.66
C CYS A 108 7.89 -8.21 11.03
N GLY A 109 6.93 -8.19 10.11
CA GLY A 109 6.39 -6.98 9.48
C GLY A 109 7.29 -6.32 8.41
N PHE A 110 8.49 -6.84 8.17
CA PHE A 110 9.46 -6.16 7.32
C PHE A 110 9.08 -6.17 5.82
N CYS A 111 8.50 -7.26 5.32
CA CYS A 111 8.00 -7.37 3.95
C CYS A 111 6.59 -6.78 3.75
N THR A 112 5.87 -6.51 4.84
CA THR A 112 4.46 -6.11 4.81
C THR A 112 4.18 -4.86 3.99
N PRO A 113 4.98 -3.77 4.05
CA PRO A 113 4.75 -2.58 3.24
C PRO A 113 4.68 -2.85 1.74
N GLY A 114 5.63 -3.63 1.21
CA GLY A 114 5.67 -3.94 -0.22
C GLY A 114 4.53 -4.85 -0.67
N LEU A 115 4.20 -5.85 0.16
CA LEU A 115 3.07 -6.75 -0.06
C LEU A 115 1.74 -6.00 -0.10
N LEU A 116 1.53 -5.06 0.83
CA LEU A 116 0.30 -4.27 0.90
C LEU A 116 0.12 -3.41 -0.36
N VAL A 117 1.18 -2.73 -0.80
CA VAL A 117 1.13 -1.89 -2.01
C VAL A 117 0.88 -2.73 -3.27
N ALA A 118 1.56 -3.87 -3.41
CA ALA A 118 1.37 -4.76 -4.56
C ALA A 118 -0.04 -5.39 -4.57
N ALA A 119 -0.54 -5.81 -3.42
CA ALA A 119 -1.88 -6.38 -3.29
C ALA A 119 -2.99 -5.34 -3.54
N ASP A 120 -2.85 -4.12 -3.03
CA ASP A 120 -3.80 -3.02 -3.29
C ASP A 120 -3.95 -2.74 -4.79
N GLU A 121 -2.82 -2.62 -5.49
CA GLU A 121 -2.83 -2.33 -6.92
C GLU A 121 -3.37 -3.50 -7.76
N MET A 122 -3.08 -4.74 -7.36
CA MET A 122 -3.67 -5.92 -8.00
C MET A 122 -5.20 -5.93 -7.82
N LEU A 123 -5.69 -5.71 -6.60
CA LEU A 123 -7.13 -5.70 -6.30
C LEU A 123 -7.87 -4.55 -6.99
N GLU A 124 -7.20 -3.42 -7.21
CA GLU A 124 -7.72 -2.34 -8.05
C GLU A 124 -7.99 -2.80 -9.49
N ARG A 125 -7.07 -3.56 -10.09
CA ARG A 125 -7.20 -4.04 -11.47
C ARG A 125 -8.13 -5.23 -11.59
N ASN A 126 -8.12 -6.11 -10.59
CA ASN A 126 -8.92 -7.33 -10.55
C ASN A 126 -9.54 -7.51 -9.15
N PRO A 127 -10.78 -7.02 -8.93
CA PRO A 127 -11.47 -7.14 -7.65
C PRO A 127 -11.82 -8.58 -7.25
N ASN A 128 -11.78 -9.54 -8.18
CA ASN A 128 -12.07 -10.95 -7.93
C ASN A 128 -10.92 -11.84 -8.45
N PRO A 129 -9.72 -11.74 -7.83
CA PRO A 129 -8.53 -12.40 -8.32
C PRO A 129 -8.58 -13.90 -8.04
N SER A 130 -8.08 -14.69 -8.99
CA SER A 130 -7.77 -16.09 -8.75
C SER A 130 -6.51 -16.24 -7.91
N ASP A 131 -6.34 -17.43 -7.35
CA ASP A 131 -5.13 -17.83 -6.63
C ASP A 131 -3.85 -17.69 -7.48
N ALA A 132 -3.95 -17.85 -8.81
CA ALA A 132 -2.82 -17.64 -9.71
C ALA A 132 -2.50 -16.15 -9.86
N ASP A 133 -3.52 -15.30 -9.96
CA ASP A 133 -3.36 -13.84 -10.07
C ASP A 133 -2.66 -13.27 -8.82
N ILE A 134 -3.08 -13.72 -7.63
CA ILE A 134 -2.47 -13.28 -6.36
C ILE A 134 -1.00 -13.70 -6.31
N ARG A 135 -0.66 -14.94 -6.69
CA ARG A 135 0.74 -15.41 -6.69
C ARG A 135 1.60 -14.60 -7.65
N GLU A 136 1.09 -14.31 -8.84
CA GLU A 136 1.80 -13.52 -9.84
C GLU A 136 2.07 -12.11 -9.33
N ALA A 137 1.04 -11.42 -8.83
CA ALA A 137 1.17 -10.06 -8.31
C ALA A 137 2.13 -9.95 -7.12
N LEU A 138 2.21 -10.98 -6.28
CA LEU A 138 3.07 -11.00 -5.10
C LEU A 138 4.44 -11.64 -5.35
N SER A 139 4.72 -12.17 -6.54
CA SER A 139 5.96 -12.89 -6.86
C SER A 139 7.23 -12.06 -6.64
N GLY A 140 7.14 -10.73 -6.81
CA GLY A 140 8.22 -9.78 -6.55
C GLY A 140 8.43 -9.40 -5.08
N ASN A 141 7.66 -9.97 -4.14
CA ASN A 141 7.73 -9.64 -2.71
C ASN A 141 8.15 -10.86 -1.88
N LEU A 142 9.36 -10.80 -1.32
CA LEU A 142 9.94 -11.88 -0.54
C LEU A 142 9.55 -11.80 0.93
N CYS A 143 8.96 -12.88 1.44
CA CYS A 143 8.66 -13.07 2.85
C CYS A 143 9.39 -14.29 3.40
N ARG A 144 10.11 -14.12 4.51
CA ARG A 144 10.84 -15.22 5.17
C ARG A 144 10.12 -15.83 6.37
N CYS A 145 9.08 -15.17 6.88
CA CYS A 145 8.46 -15.52 8.16
C CYS A 145 7.13 -16.27 8.00
N THR A 146 6.24 -15.81 7.12
CA THR A 146 4.83 -16.26 7.09
C THR A 146 4.58 -17.53 6.31
N GLY A 147 5.48 -17.90 5.39
CA GLY A 147 5.23 -19.00 4.44
C GLY A 147 4.12 -18.69 3.41
N TYR A 148 3.74 -17.42 3.24
CA TYR A 148 2.76 -16.90 2.27
C TYR A 148 1.29 -17.29 2.46
N GLU A 149 0.94 -18.40 3.11
CA GLU A 149 -0.47 -18.82 3.23
C GLU A 149 -1.37 -17.73 3.84
N LYS A 150 -0.96 -17.15 4.97
CA LYS A 150 -1.72 -16.06 5.61
C LYS A 150 -1.77 -14.76 4.80
N ILE A 151 -0.77 -14.54 3.96
CA ILE A 151 -0.76 -13.39 3.03
C ILE A 151 -1.82 -13.63 1.94
N MET A 152 -1.86 -14.84 1.37
CA MET A 152 -2.89 -15.22 0.39
C MET A 152 -4.29 -15.11 0.99
N ASP A 153 -4.49 -15.62 2.22
CA ASP A 153 -5.75 -15.50 2.95
C ASP A 153 -6.18 -14.04 3.13
N ALA A 154 -5.24 -13.15 3.47
CA ALA A 154 -5.52 -11.72 3.62
C ALA A 154 -5.97 -11.07 2.31
N VAL A 155 -5.33 -11.40 1.19
CA VAL A 155 -5.73 -10.86 -0.12
C VAL A 155 -7.12 -11.35 -0.51
N ARG A 156 -7.43 -12.63 -0.30
CA ARG A 156 -8.79 -13.17 -0.54
C ARG A 156 -9.83 -12.50 0.36
N LEU A 157 -9.49 -12.28 1.63
CA LEU A 157 -10.37 -11.60 2.58
C LEU A 157 -10.64 -10.15 2.16
N ALA A 158 -9.63 -9.43 1.69
CA ALA A 158 -9.78 -8.08 1.18
C ALA A 158 -10.67 -8.04 -0.07
N ALA A 159 -10.46 -8.96 -1.02
CA ALA A 159 -11.29 -9.10 -2.23
C ALA A 159 -12.76 -9.36 -1.88
N ALA A 160 -13.02 -10.30 -0.96
CA ALA A 160 -14.38 -10.62 -0.52
C ALA A 160 -15.09 -9.40 0.09
N ARG A 161 -14.40 -8.66 0.97
CA ARG A 161 -14.96 -7.45 1.61
C ARG A 161 -15.25 -6.32 0.61
N GLN A 162 -14.42 -6.16 -0.42
CA GLN A 162 -14.67 -5.18 -1.47
C GLN A 162 -15.90 -5.56 -2.32
N GLY A 163 -16.14 -6.86 -2.55
CA GLY A 163 -17.33 -7.35 -3.25
C GLY A 163 -18.62 -7.23 -2.45
N GLU A 164 -18.57 -7.31 -1.12
CA GLU A 164 -19.73 -7.12 -0.22
C GLU A 164 -20.17 -5.65 -0.07
N ALA A 165 -19.30 -4.70 -0.43
CA ALA A 165 -19.56 -3.26 -0.34
C ALA A 165 -20.20 -2.65 -1.62
N VAL A 166 -20.53 -3.48 -2.62
CA VAL A 166 -21.15 -3.12 -3.90
C VAL A 166 -22.65 -3.39 -3.89
#